data_AF-A3MTA6-F1
#
_entry.id   AF-A3MTA6-F1
#
_cell.length_a   1.000
_cell.length_b   1.000
_cell.length_c   1.000
_cell.angle_alpha   90.00
_cell.angle_beta   90.00
_cell.angle_gamma   90.00
#
_symmetry.space_group_name_H-M   'P 1'
#
loop_
_entity.id
_entity.type
_entity.pdbx_description
1 polymer ?
#
loop_
_entity_poly.entity_id
_entity_poly.type
_entity_poly.pdbx_seq_one_letter_code
_entity_poly.pdbx_strand_id
1 'polypeptide(L)'
;MKEVGVVGECIAAEALRQRGLRVFKPGEFVRALELAAVYHSLEGQCAAEPPRPLAYTLATPYGYVKVGYWRGRCLEGLPDATPLEASAYAPCVKKCIEAELGSLLQALSRHIHLLAYRRALATVDLFAEKDGEIYAVEVKTNTGRLTEAQREKAEALELKHLLVRVHIQNPIVEIRPL
;
A
#
# COMPACT_ATOMS: atom_id res chain seq x y z
N MET A 1 11.33 13.08 19.87
CA MET A 1 11.73 11.72 19.38
C MET A 1 10.95 11.26 18.15
N LYS A 2 9.64 11.51 18.03
CA LYS A 2 8.85 11.11 16.82
C LYS A 2 9.41 11.69 15.51
N GLU A 3 9.84 12.95 15.50
CA GLU A 3 10.37 13.61 14.29
C GLU A 3 11.66 12.96 13.75
N VAL A 4 12.57 12.52 14.64
CA VAL A 4 13.81 11.82 14.24
C VAL A 4 13.51 10.47 13.60
N GLY A 5 12.49 9.76 14.10
CA GLY A 5 12.01 8.51 13.49
C GLY A 5 11.49 8.73 12.07
N VAL A 6 10.66 9.75 11.87
CA VAL A 6 10.14 10.12 10.54
C VAL A 6 11.27 10.46 9.57
N VAL A 7 12.28 11.22 10.01
CA VAL A 7 13.48 11.52 9.19
C VAL A 7 14.21 10.22 8.82
N GLY A 8 14.39 9.31 9.79
CA GLY A 8 14.98 7.99 9.55
C GLY A 8 14.22 7.19 8.51
N GLU A 9 12.89 7.13 8.60
CA GLU A 9 12.05 6.45 7.61
C GLU A 9 12.17 7.07 6.22
N CYS A 10 12.23 8.40 6.11
CA CYS A 10 12.41 9.07 4.82
C CYS A 10 13.76 8.71 4.18
N ILE A 11 14.85 8.73 4.96
CA ILE A 11 16.19 8.33 4.48
C ILE A 11 16.19 6.85 4.08
N ALA A 12 15.59 5.98 4.89
CA ALA A 12 15.48 4.55 4.60
C ALA A 12 14.69 4.30 3.31
N ALA A 13 13.54 4.96 3.13
CA ALA A 13 12.73 4.85 1.92
C ALA A 13 13.52 5.26 0.68
N GLU A 14 14.25 6.37 0.75
CA GLU A 14 15.05 6.84 -0.38
C GLU A 14 16.20 5.88 -0.71
N ALA A 15 16.92 5.39 0.31
CA ALA A 15 18.00 4.41 0.13
C ALA A 15 17.49 3.08 -0.48
N LEU A 16 16.29 2.64 -0.10
CA LEU A 16 15.66 1.44 -0.68
C LEU A 16 15.27 1.68 -2.15
N ARG A 17 14.71 2.85 -2.48
CA ARG A 17 14.38 3.21 -3.87
C ARG A 17 15.63 3.27 -4.76
N GLN A 18 16.72 3.84 -4.26
CA GLN A 18 18.01 3.87 -4.98
C GLN A 18 18.57 2.46 -5.25
N ARG A 19 18.16 1.45 -4.47
CA ARG A 19 18.51 0.03 -4.67
C ARG A 19 17.49 -0.72 -5.55
N GLY A 20 16.56 0.01 -6.17
CA GLY A 20 15.54 -0.50 -7.08
C GLY A 20 14.35 -1.15 -6.40
N LEU A 21 14.10 -0.87 -5.11
CA LEU A 21 12.89 -1.34 -4.44
C LEU A 21 11.73 -0.34 -4.62
N ARG A 22 10.52 -0.85 -4.83
CA ARG A 22 9.30 -0.05 -4.71
C ARG A 22 8.94 0.05 -3.23
N VAL A 23 8.80 1.27 -2.70
CA VAL A 23 8.61 1.49 -1.25
C VAL A 23 7.25 2.11 -0.98
N PHE A 24 6.57 1.62 0.05
CA PHE A 24 5.24 2.04 0.46
C PHE A 24 5.24 2.44 1.93
N LYS A 25 4.51 3.50 2.27
CA LYS A 25 4.01 3.72 3.62
C LYS A 25 2.92 2.68 3.96
N PRO A 26 2.66 2.42 5.25
CA PRO A 26 1.67 1.40 5.64
C PRO A 26 0.28 1.62 5.03
N GLY A 27 -0.19 2.86 4.97
CA GLY A 27 -1.48 3.19 4.36
C GLY A 27 -1.51 2.88 2.86
N GLU A 28 -0.45 3.21 2.14
CA GLU A 28 -0.30 2.93 0.70
C GLU A 28 -0.25 1.41 0.44
N PHE A 29 0.46 0.66 1.28
CA PHE A 29 0.55 -0.79 1.17
C PHE A 29 -0.81 -1.46 1.43
N VAL A 30 -1.51 -1.05 2.49
CA VAL A 30 -2.88 -1.54 2.78
C VAL A 30 -3.81 -1.21 1.62
N ARG A 31 -3.74 0.01 1.08
CA ARG A 31 -4.54 0.39 -0.10
C ARG A 31 -4.24 -0.49 -1.31
N ALA A 32 -2.97 -0.79 -1.57
CA ALA A 32 -2.59 -1.67 -2.67
C ALA A 32 -3.14 -3.10 -2.49
N LEU A 33 -3.08 -3.64 -1.26
CA LEU A 33 -3.70 -4.93 -0.93
C LEU A 33 -5.23 -4.92 -1.12
N GLU A 34 -5.91 -3.83 -0.73
CA GLU A 34 -7.35 -3.68 -0.95
C GLU A 34 -7.71 -3.71 -2.43
N LEU A 35 -6.96 -2.99 -3.27
CA LEU A 35 -7.16 -3.00 -4.72
C LEU A 35 -6.93 -4.40 -5.29
N ALA A 36 -5.89 -5.12 -4.84
CA ALA A 36 -5.68 -6.50 -5.24
C ALA A 36 -6.86 -7.42 -4.80
N ALA A 37 -7.38 -7.25 -3.59
CA ALA A 37 -8.55 -7.98 -3.11
C ALA A 37 -9.81 -7.71 -3.94
N VAL A 38 -10.04 -6.45 -4.31
CA VAL A 38 -11.13 -6.07 -5.22
C VAL A 38 -10.98 -6.74 -6.58
N TYR A 39 -9.78 -6.72 -7.15
CA TYR A 39 -9.52 -7.33 -8.46
C TYR A 39 -9.94 -8.80 -8.52
N HIS A 40 -9.62 -9.57 -7.47
CA HIS A 40 -9.99 -11.00 -7.38
C HIS A 40 -11.45 -11.24 -6.97
N SER A 41 -12.09 -10.27 -6.32
CA SER A 41 -13.50 -10.40 -5.90
C SER A 41 -14.48 -10.01 -7.02
N LEU A 42 -14.01 -9.27 -8.02
CA LEU A 42 -14.84 -8.88 -9.17
C LEU A 42 -14.92 -10.01 -10.19
N GLU A 43 -16.13 -10.28 -10.67
CA GLU A 43 -16.39 -11.20 -11.77
C GLU A 43 -16.72 -10.46 -13.07
N GLY A 44 -16.66 -11.16 -14.20
CA GLY A 44 -17.01 -10.61 -15.52
C GLY A 44 -15.95 -9.68 -16.12
N GLN A 45 -16.34 -9.06 -17.25
CA GLN A 45 -15.53 -8.13 -18.03
C GLN A 45 -16.30 -6.83 -18.27
N CYS A 46 -15.57 -5.73 -18.43
CA CYS A 46 -16.15 -4.43 -18.73
C CYS A 46 -16.70 -4.40 -20.16
N ALA A 47 -18.03 -4.48 -20.30
CA ALA A 47 -18.69 -4.44 -21.60
C ALA A 47 -18.76 -3.02 -22.20
N ALA A 48 -18.92 -2.01 -21.34
CA ALA A 48 -18.99 -0.61 -21.74
C ALA A 48 -18.43 0.29 -20.63
N GLU A 49 -17.83 1.42 -21.02
CA GLU A 49 -17.39 2.43 -20.06
C GLU A 49 -18.61 3.12 -19.41
N PRO A 50 -18.55 3.48 -18.11
CA PRO A 50 -19.60 4.27 -17.51
C PRO A 50 -19.71 5.63 -18.21
N PRO A 51 -20.88 6.29 -18.21
CA PRO A 51 -21.07 7.58 -18.86
C PRO A 51 -20.38 8.75 -18.13
N ARG A 52 -20.02 8.55 -16.85
CA ARG A 52 -19.37 9.53 -15.98
C ARG A 52 -18.42 8.86 -14.98
N PRO A 53 -17.50 9.60 -14.33
CA PRO A 53 -16.69 9.09 -13.23
C PRO A 53 -17.58 8.64 -12.05
N LEU A 54 -17.31 7.46 -11.50
CA LEU A 54 -18.11 6.86 -10.43
C LEU A 54 -17.23 6.21 -9.36
N ALA A 55 -17.68 6.26 -8.10
CA ALA A 55 -17.14 5.46 -7.00
C ALA A 55 -17.99 4.22 -6.74
N TYR A 56 -17.32 3.09 -6.58
CA TYR A 56 -17.93 1.79 -6.32
C TYR A 56 -17.51 1.30 -4.95
N THR A 57 -18.49 0.93 -4.13
CA THR A 57 -18.25 0.23 -2.86
C THR A 57 -18.37 -1.27 -3.12
N LEU A 58 -17.23 -1.96 -3.16
CA LEU A 58 -17.12 -3.34 -3.62
C LEU A 58 -16.84 -4.27 -2.44
N ALA A 59 -17.59 -5.37 -2.37
CA ALA A 59 -17.41 -6.38 -1.33
C ALA A 59 -16.16 -7.23 -1.62
N THR A 60 -15.41 -7.52 -0.56
CA THR A 60 -14.26 -8.44 -0.56
C THR A 60 -14.39 -9.37 0.66
N PRO A 61 -13.63 -10.47 0.74
CA PRO A 61 -13.57 -11.30 1.94
C PRO A 61 -13.12 -10.56 3.21
N TYR A 62 -12.52 -9.37 3.08
CA TYR A 62 -11.96 -8.58 4.17
C TYR A 62 -12.74 -7.27 4.43
N GLY A 63 -13.97 -7.17 3.90
CA GLY A 63 -14.85 -6.01 4.05
C GLY A 63 -15.12 -5.28 2.72
N TYR A 64 -15.63 -4.06 2.82
CA TYR A 64 -15.97 -3.23 1.66
C TYR A 64 -14.84 -2.26 1.33
N VAL A 65 -14.49 -2.18 0.05
CA VAL A 65 -13.46 -1.27 -0.46
C VAL A 65 -14.10 -0.30 -1.44
N LYS A 66 -13.86 1.00 -1.22
CA LYS A 66 -14.30 2.04 -2.14
C LYS A 66 -13.23 2.29 -3.21
N VAL A 67 -13.62 2.18 -4.48
CA VAL A 67 -12.74 2.43 -5.64
C VAL A 67 -13.45 3.35 -6.62
N GLY A 68 -12.87 4.50 -6.91
CA GLY A 68 -13.33 5.36 -8.00
C GLY A 68 -12.75 4.92 -9.32
N TYR A 69 -13.54 4.97 -10.39
CA TYR A 69 -13.12 4.57 -11.72
C TYR A 69 -13.56 5.57 -12.78
N TRP A 70 -12.64 5.87 -13.69
CA TRP A 70 -12.94 6.58 -14.93
C TRP A 70 -11.95 6.23 -16.03
N ARG A 71 -12.42 5.65 -17.14
CA ARG A 71 -11.64 5.39 -18.36
C ARG A 71 -10.29 4.73 -18.08
N GLY A 72 -10.32 3.62 -17.35
CA GLY A 72 -9.11 2.86 -16.99
C GLY A 72 -8.24 3.48 -15.90
N ARG A 73 -8.68 4.53 -15.21
CA ARG A 73 -7.92 5.14 -14.09
C ARG A 73 -8.70 5.04 -12.78
N CYS A 74 -7.97 4.74 -11.71
CA CYS A 74 -8.55 4.75 -10.37
C CYS A 74 -8.44 6.17 -9.83
N LEU A 75 -9.53 6.68 -9.25
CA LEU A 75 -9.65 8.06 -8.80
C LEU A 75 -10.29 8.13 -7.42
N GLU A 76 -10.03 9.22 -6.69
CA GLU A 76 -10.64 9.50 -5.40
C GLU A 76 -11.68 10.62 -5.49
N GLY A 77 -12.52 10.77 -4.46
CA GLY A 77 -13.49 11.87 -4.36
C GLY A 77 -14.63 11.84 -5.39
N LEU A 78 -14.90 10.69 -6.00
CA LEU A 78 -15.96 10.55 -7.00
C LEU A 78 -17.35 10.33 -6.37
N PRO A 79 -18.43 10.73 -7.06
CA PRO A 79 -19.79 10.43 -6.64
C PRO A 79 -20.07 8.94 -6.65
N ASP A 80 -20.83 8.45 -5.68
CA ASP A 80 -21.18 7.04 -5.58
C ASP A 80 -22.03 6.58 -6.76
N ALA A 81 -21.71 5.39 -7.26
CA ALA A 81 -22.52 4.67 -8.23
C ALA A 81 -23.86 4.28 -7.58
N THR A 82 -24.94 4.47 -8.33
CA THR A 82 -26.22 3.85 -8.01
C THR A 82 -26.10 2.32 -8.08
N PRO A 83 -27.02 1.56 -7.47
CA PRO A 83 -26.98 0.10 -7.54
C PRO A 83 -26.99 -0.44 -8.98
N LEU A 84 -27.72 0.21 -9.88
CA LEU A 84 -27.76 -0.16 -11.30
C LEU A 84 -26.42 0.10 -12.00
N GLU A 85 -25.82 1.27 -11.76
CA GLU A 85 -24.49 1.59 -12.29
C GLU A 85 -23.43 0.64 -11.74
N ALA A 86 -23.48 0.30 -10.45
CA ALA A 86 -22.57 -0.66 -9.84
C ALA A 86 -22.70 -2.04 -10.49
N SER A 87 -23.92 -2.53 -10.71
CA SER A 87 -24.15 -3.82 -11.36
C SER A 87 -23.65 -3.86 -12.81
N ALA A 88 -23.79 -2.75 -13.55
CA ALA A 88 -23.39 -2.68 -14.96
C ALA A 88 -21.88 -2.45 -15.15
N TYR A 89 -21.25 -1.64 -14.30
CA TYR A 89 -19.92 -1.09 -14.56
C TYR A 89 -18.84 -1.49 -13.54
N ALA A 90 -19.17 -2.16 -12.43
CA ALA A 90 -18.17 -2.63 -11.47
C ALA A 90 -17.02 -3.45 -12.09
N PRO A 91 -17.24 -4.34 -13.09
CA PRO A 91 -16.14 -5.06 -13.74
C PRO A 91 -15.11 -4.15 -14.41
N CYS A 92 -15.47 -2.92 -14.78
CA CYS A 92 -14.55 -1.94 -15.37
C CYS A 92 -13.45 -1.49 -14.41
N VAL A 93 -13.68 -1.57 -13.10
CA VAL A 93 -12.69 -1.27 -12.07
C VAL A 93 -11.42 -2.12 -12.21
N LYS A 94 -11.53 -3.36 -12.73
CA LYS A 94 -10.36 -4.21 -13.00
C LYS A 94 -9.31 -3.53 -13.86
N LYS A 95 -9.74 -2.84 -14.93
CA LYS A 95 -8.83 -2.11 -15.84
C LYS A 95 -7.98 -1.09 -15.11
N CYS A 96 -8.56 -0.37 -14.14
CA CYS A 96 -7.79 0.63 -13.41
C CYS A 96 -6.85 0.02 -12.39
N ILE A 97 -7.26 -1.07 -11.74
CA ILE A 97 -6.37 -1.79 -10.81
C ILE A 97 -5.18 -2.39 -11.56
N GLU A 98 -5.41 -2.96 -12.75
CA GLU A 98 -4.34 -3.44 -13.63
C GLU A 98 -3.38 -2.31 -14.02
N ALA A 99 -3.91 -1.13 -14.36
CA ALA A 99 -3.09 0.03 -14.72
C ALA A 99 -2.29 0.59 -13.53
N GLU A 100 -2.88 0.61 -12.33
CA GLU A 100 -2.26 1.17 -11.12
C GLU A 100 -1.23 0.23 -10.50
N LEU A 101 -1.55 -1.06 -10.38
CA LEU A 101 -0.66 -2.04 -9.75
C LEU A 101 0.29 -2.69 -10.75
N GLY A 102 -0.15 -2.93 -11.99
CA GLY A 102 0.65 -3.60 -13.00
C GLY A 102 1.23 -4.94 -12.50
N SER A 103 2.55 -5.09 -12.61
CA SER A 103 3.27 -6.28 -12.13
C SER A 103 3.13 -6.51 -10.61
N LEU A 104 2.85 -5.48 -9.82
CA LEU A 104 2.70 -5.58 -8.38
C LEU A 104 1.44 -6.37 -7.98
N LEU A 105 0.42 -6.41 -8.85
CA LEU A 105 -0.83 -7.12 -8.58
C LEU A 105 -0.57 -8.58 -8.22
N GLN A 106 0.30 -9.27 -8.95
CA GLN A 106 0.59 -10.69 -8.69
C GLN A 106 1.31 -10.90 -7.35
N ALA A 107 2.25 -10.03 -7.01
CA ALA A 107 2.93 -10.06 -5.71
C ALA A 107 1.93 -9.86 -4.57
N LEU A 108 1.13 -8.79 -4.64
CA LEU A 108 0.13 -8.46 -3.63
C LEU A 108 -0.95 -9.53 -3.49
N SER A 109 -1.33 -10.19 -4.59
CA SER A 109 -2.37 -11.22 -4.59
C SER A 109 -2.09 -12.35 -3.60
N ARG A 110 -0.82 -12.73 -3.43
CA ARG A 110 -0.40 -13.77 -2.49
C ARG A 110 -0.54 -13.35 -1.02
N HIS A 111 -0.60 -12.04 -0.79
CA HIS A 111 -0.58 -11.42 0.54
C HIS A 111 -1.89 -10.72 0.90
N ILE A 112 -2.95 -10.86 0.10
CA ILE A 112 -4.29 -10.29 0.38
C ILE A 112 -4.80 -10.70 1.78
N HIS A 113 -4.48 -11.91 2.24
CA HIS A 113 -4.85 -12.40 3.57
C HIS A 113 -4.35 -11.50 4.72
N LEU A 114 -3.29 -10.73 4.50
CA LEU A 114 -2.76 -9.78 5.48
C LEU A 114 -3.75 -8.65 5.81
N LEU A 115 -4.78 -8.42 4.99
CA LEU A 115 -5.87 -7.50 5.30
C LEU A 115 -6.66 -7.90 6.56
N ALA A 116 -6.60 -9.15 7.00
CA ALA A 116 -7.14 -9.57 8.30
C ALA A 116 -6.37 -8.92 9.48
N TYR A 117 -5.11 -8.54 9.26
CA TYR A 117 -4.19 -8.00 10.26
C TYR A 117 -3.89 -6.50 10.06
N ARG A 118 -4.84 -5.71 9.53
CA ARG A 118 -4.70 -4.27 9.26
C ARG A 118 -4.03 -3.47 10.39
N ARG A 119 -4.38 -3.75 11.65
CA ARG A 119 -3.78 -3.08 12.81
C ARG A 119 -2.28 -3.39 12.95
N ALA A 120 -1.88 -4.61 12.66
CA ALA A 120 -0.46 -5.00 12.67
C ALA A 120 0.29 -4.34 11.49
N LEU A 121 -0.30 -4.34 10.29
CA LEU A 121 0.28 -3.67 9.11
C LEU A 121 0.56 -2.18 9.37
N ALA A 122 -0.38 -1.48 10.04
CA ALA A 122 -0.26 -0.06 10.36
C ALA A 122 0.90 0.29 11.29
N THR A 123 1.49 -0.69 11.98
CA THR A 123 2.62 -0.47 12.90
C THR A 123 3.97 -0.79 12.26
N VAL A 124 4.01 -1.25 11.00
CA VAL A 124 5.28 -1.46 10.27
C VAL A 124 5.77 -0.08 9.80
N ASP A 125 7.07 0.20 9.80
CA ASP A 125 7.57 1.52 9.41
C ASP A 125 7.41 1.74 7.89
N LEU A 126 7.83 0.77 7.09
CA LEU A 126 7.71 0.78 5.62
C LEU A 126 7.45 -0.63 5.08
N PHE A 127 6.89 -0.71 3.88
CA PHE A 127 6.91 -1.93 3.07
C PHE A 127 7.76 -1.69 1.84
N ALA A 128 8.42 -2.74 1.35
CA ALA A 128 9.17 -2.69 0.12
C ALA A 128 8.85 -3.90 -0.76
N GLU A 129 8.88 -3.72 -2.07
CA GLU A 129 8.76 -4.79 -3.05
C GLU A 129 9.93 -4.77 -4.01
N LYS A 130 10.41 -5.98 -4.34
CA LYS A 130 11.40 -6.19 -5.39
C LYS A 130 11.24 -7.61 -5.95
N ASP A 131 11.25 -7.72 -7.28
CA ASP A 131 11.20 -8.99 -8.00
C ASP A 131 10.04 -9.91 -7.58
N GLY A 132 8.89 -9.33 -7.23
CA GLY A 132 7.69 -10.04 -6.79
C GLY A 132 7.67 -10.43 -5.30
N GLU A 133 8.70 -10.07 -4.55
CA GLU A 133 8.82 -10.35 -3.12
C GLU A 133 8.50 -9.11 -2.29
N ILE A 134 7.69 -9.29 -1.24
CA ILE A 134 7.28 -8.22 -0.34
C ILE A 134 8.04 -8.34 0.99
N TYR A 135 8.58 -7.21 1.43
CA TYR A 135 9.33 -7.06 2.65
C TYR A 135 8.61 -6.11 3.61
N ALA A 136 8.46 -6.53 4.86
CA ALA A 136 8.20 -5.63 5.97
C ALA A 136 9.53 -5.01 6.40
N VAL A 137 9.59 -3.68 6.44
CA VAL A 137 10.80 -2.93 6.73
C VAL A 137 10.66 -2.26 8.08
N GLU A 138 11.60 -2.55 8.96
CA GLU A 138 11.76 -1.86 10.24
C GLU A 138 12.96 -0.90 10.14
N VAL A 139 12.76 0.34 10.56
CA VAL A 139 13.76 1.39 10.51
C VAL A 139 14.20 1.76 11.92
N LYS A 140 15.49 1.63 12.19
CA LYS A 140 16.09 2.04 13.47
C LYS A 140 17.09 3.15 13.26
N THR A 141 16.86 4.29 13.90
CA THR A 141 17.84 5.38 13.97
C THR A 141 18.84 5.16 15.09
N ASN A 142 20.13 5.38 14.83
CA ASN A 142 21.22 5.32 15.82
C ASN A 142 21.25 3.98 16.61
N THR A 143 21.14 4.04 17.95
CA THR A 143 21.24 2.87 18.85
C THR A 143 19.93 2.07 18.98
N GLY A 144 18.90 2.39 18.21
CA GLY A 144 17.62 1.68 18.22
C GLY A 144 17.80 0.16 18.08
N ARG A 145 17.26 -0.60 19.04
CA ARG A 145 17.20 -2.06 19.00
C ARG A 145 15.79 -2.50 18.60
N LEU A 146 15.71 -3.65 17.94
CA LEU A 146 14.44 -4.34 17.75
C LEU A 146 13.91 -4.78 19.11
N THR A 147 12.65 -4.47 19.40
CA THR A 147 11.97 -5.01 20.59
C THR A 147 11.51 -6.44 20.32
N GLU A 148 11.24 -7.21 21.37
CA GLU A 148 10.73 -8.58 21.26
C GLU A 148 9.38 -8.63 20.54
N ALA A 149 8.47 -7.70 20.88
CA ALA A 149 7.19 -7.52 20.19
C ALA A 149 7.33 -7.26 18.67
N GLN A 150 8.43 -6.61 18.23
CA GLN A 150 8.69 -6.40 16.80
C GLN A 150 9.15 -7.67 16.09
N ARG A 151 9.81 -8.59 16.82
CA ARG A 151 10.19 -9.91 16.30
C ARG A 151 8.99 -10.85 16.23
N GLU A 152 8.16 -10.88 17.27
CA GLU A 152 6.92 -11.68 17.27
C GLU A 152 5.95 -11.21 16.17
N LYS A 153 5.85 -9.90 15.97
CA LYS A 153 5.07 -9.33 14.86
C LYS A 153 5.64 -9.74 13.50
N ALA A 154 6.96 -9.81 13.39
CA ALA A 154 7.61 -10.20 12.17
C ALA A 154 7.23 -11.64 11.77
N GLU A 155 7.17 -12.53 12.75
CA GLU A 155 6.69 -13.90 12.57
C GLU A 155 5.20 -13.93 12.18
N ALA A 156 4.36 -13.12 12.84
CA ALA A 156 2.91 -13.11 12.60
C ALA A 156 2.48 -12.61 11.21
N LEU A 157 3.29 -11.77 10.55
CA LEU A 157 2.97 -11.24 9.22
C LEU A 157 3.40 -12.16 8.07
N GLU A 158 4.15 -13.24 8.35
CA GLU A 158 4.66 -14.19 7.33
C GLU A 158 5.35 -13.52 6.13
N LEU A 159 5.84 -12.28 6.30
CA LEU A 159 6.58 -11.52 5.31
C LEU A 159 8.09 -11.67 5.56
N LYS A 160 8.89 -11.42 4.52
CA LYS A 160 10.33 -11.24 4.71
C LYS A 160 10.59 -9.93 5.44
N HIS A 161 11.62 -9.89 6.28
CA HIS A 161 11.94 -8.72 7.10
C HIS A 161 13.24 -8.06 6.68
N LEU A 162 13.22 -6.74 6.55
CA LEU A 162 14.40 -5.92 6.33
C LEU A 162 14.57 -4.96 7.50
N LEU A 163 15.70 -5.07 8.19
CA LEU A 163 16.11 -4.07 9.17
C LEU A 163 16.99 -3.03 8.48
N VAL A 164 16.52 -1.78 8.44
CA VAL A 164 17.31 -0.65 7.94
C VAL A 164 17.79 0.17 9.13
N ARG A 165 19.11 0.29 9.26
CA ARG A 165 19.74 1.14 10.28
C ARG A 165 20.15 2.46 9.65
N VAL A 166 19.62 3.56 10.18
CA VAL A 166 19.96 4.91 9.74
C VAL A 166 20.79 5.58 10.81
N HIS A 167 22.05 5.87 10.49
CA HIS A 167 22.95 6.59 11.37
C HIS A 167 22.90 8.08 11.02
N ILE A 168 22.27 8.89 11.88
CA ILE A 168 22.14 10.34 11.68
C ILE A 168 23.20 11.01 12.56
N GLN A 169 24.30 11.43 11.96
CA GLN A 169 25.32 12.24 12.63
C GLN A 169 25.10 13.71 12.28
N ASN A 170 24.76 14.53 13.29
CA ASN A 170 24.59 16.00 13.23
C ASN A 170 23.71 16.53 12.08
N PRO A 171 22.37 16.50 12.18
CA PRO A 171 21.52 17.23 11.25
C PRO A 171 21.68 18.74 11.49
N ILE A 172 22.51 19.42 10.69
CA ILE A 172 22.60 20.88 10.69
C ILE A 172 21.46 21.39 9.80
N VAL A 173 20.52 22.10 10.40
CA VAL A 173 19.42 22.76 9.69
C VAL A 173 19.64 24.25 9.78
N GLU A 174 19.92 24.88 8.64
CA GLU A 174 20.05 26.33 8.54
C GLU A 174 18.78 26.91 7.94
N ILE A 175 18.11 27.79 8.69
CA ILE A 175 16.93 28.52 8.23
C ILE A 175 17.33 29.99 8.12
N ARG A 176 17.30 30.53 6.91
CA ARG A 176 17.51 31.96 6.67
C ARG A 176 16.21 32.61 6.19
N PRO A 177 15.86 33.80 6.68
CA PRO A 177 14.79 34.58 6.08
C PRO A 177 15.17 34.97 4.64
N LEU A 178 14.16 35.04 3.76
CA LEU A 178 14.30 35.59 2.42
C LEU A 178 14.53 37.11 2.48
#